data_AF-A0A1K1Q6Y1-F1
#
_entry.id   AF-A0A1K1Q6Y1-F1
#
_cell.length_a   1.000
_cell.length_b   1.000
_cell.length_c   1.000
_cell.angle_alpha   90.00
_cell.angle_beta   90.00
_cell.angle_gamma   90.00
#
_symmetry.space_group_name_H-M   'P 1'
#
loop_
_entity.id
_entity.type
_entity.pdbx_description
1 polymer ?
#
loop_
_entity_poly.entity_id
_entity_poly.type
_entity_poly.pdbx_seq_one_letter_code
_entity_poly.pdbx_strand_id
1 'polypeptide(L)'
;MSVIRIVAFVLFGVSAVATATASDAVPDASREAIKASVKSCATGLERLLPGDYYFCAGVRDYGQRHDGRAMERFRDAAFWASKPAQYVLGLMYFNGDHGKVNRPLGVAWLALAAERHDPLYESAFARAYLASSSEERAQADAYWRDLRKQYADPVAGRRARQRYLAEMRMIEAATAVGGSVFITGLSPPNGDAVGQFGADGDANRVGGGSSFSMNKLLSRAGDDYFRGMVGTVTVGEVQPADLVPIGQVASRVRTAQ
;
A
#
# COMPACT_ATOMS: atom_id res chain seq x y z
N MET A 1 -1.50 -1.95 -16.87
CA MET A 1 -1.59 -3.01 -15.84
C MET A 1 -0.56 -2.65 -14.77
N SER A 2 -1.03 -2.29 -13.57
CA SER A 2 -0.23 -1.53 -12.60
C SER A 2 0.84 -2.39 -11.93
N VAL A 3 2.07 -1.89 -11.82
CA VAL A 3 3.22 -2.53 -11.16
C VAL A 3 2.88 -3.02 -9.74
N ILE A 4 1.93 -2.37 -9.07
CA ILE A 4 1.36 -2.73 -7.76
C ILE A 4 0.72 -4.13 -7.78
N ARG A 5 0.03 -4.51 -8.87
CA ARG A 5 -0.53 -5.86 -9.03
C ARG A 5 0.54 -6.91 -9.28
N ILE A 6 1.64 -6.54 -9.92
CA ILE A 6 2.77 -7.45 -10.18
C ILE A 6 3.57 -7.68 -8.89
N VAL A 7 3.80 -6.64 -8.08
CA VAL A 7 4.48 -6.77 -6.77
C VAL A 7 3.63 -7.59 -5.78
N ALA A 8 2.30 -7.42 -5.80
CA ALA A 8 1.39 -8.28 -5.05
C ALA A 8 1.38 -9.73 -5.56
N PHE A 9 1.48 -9.94 -6.88
CA PHE A 9 1.55 -11.28 -7.49
C PHE A 9 2.87 -12.01 -7.23
N VAL A 10 4.01 -11.30 -7.19
CA VAL A 10 5.32 -11.89 -6.88
C VAL A 10 5.39 -12.36 -5.42
N LEU A 11 4.59 -11.76 -4.52
CA LEU A 11 4.36 -12.26 -3.16
C LEU A 11 3.31 -13.38 -3.08
N PHE A 12 2.58 -13.67 -4.17
CA PHE A 12 1.45 -14.61 -4.19
C PHE A 12 1.75 -15.95 -4.88
N GLY A 13 2.89 -16.10 -5.54
CA GLY A 13 3.08 -17.14 -6.54
C GLY A 13 4.05 -18.26 -6.18
N VAL A 14 3.87 -19.00 -5.08
CA VAL A 14 4.30 -20.41 -4.99
C VAL A 14 3.37 -21.17 -4.02
N SER A 15 2.24 -21.66 -4.54
CA SER A 15 1.55 -22.81 -3.94
C SER A 15 2.18 -24.07 -4.53
N ALA A 16 3.25 -24.56 -3.92
CA ALA A 16 3.74 -25.91 -4.14
C ALA A 16 3.59 -26.67 -2.82
N VAL A 17 2.79 -27.73 -2.88
CA VAL A 17 2.65 -28.72 -1.81
C VAL A 17 4.04 -29.30 -1.54
N ALA A 18 4.65 -28.89 -0.43
CA ALA A 18 5.84 -29.53 0.12
C ALA A 18 5.76 -29.48 1.64
N THR A 19 6.01 -30.63 2.23
CA THR A 19 6.02 -30.94 3.66
C THR A 19 6.76 -29.90 4.50
N ALA A 20 6.23 -29.64 5.68
CA ALA A 20 6.75 -28.69 6.65
C ALA A 20 8.24 -28.90 6.98
N THR A 21 9.02 -27.85 6.78
CA THR A 21 10.19 -27.51 7.61
C THR A 21 10.10 -26.03 7.97
N ALA A 22 10.18 -25.74 9.26
CA ALA A 22 10.24 -24.40 9.81
C ALA A 22 11.60 -23.76 9.46
N SER A 23 11.62 -22.73 8.59
CA SER A 23 12.61 -21.63 8.61
C SER A 23 12.55 -20.67 7.42
N ASP A 24 11.74 -20.89 6.39
CA ASP A 24 12.05 -20.19 5.14
C ASP A 24 11.33 -18.85 5.03
N ALA A 25 12.02 -17.85 5.57
CA ALA A 25 11.99 -16.48 5.08
C ALA A 25 11.88 -16.46 3.55
N VAL A 26 11.09 -15.52 3.01
CA VAL A 26 10.89 -15.28 1.57
C VAL A 26 12.12 -15.70 0.75
N PRO A 27 11.99 -16.64 -0.20
CA PRO A 27 13.12 -17.21 -0.93
C PRO A 27 14.05 -16.12 -1.47
N ASP A 28 15.36 -16.33 -1.37
CA ASP A 28 16.37 -15.36 -1.83
C ASP A 28 16.16 -14.95 -3.31
N ALA A 29 15.66 -15.87 -4.12
CA ALA A 29 15.25 -15.62 -5.51
C ALA A 29 14.15 -14.54 -5.62
N SER A 30 13.20 -14.50 -4.69
CA SER A 30 12.14 -13.49 -4.65
C SER A 30 12.68 -12.10 -4.27
N ARG A 31 13.72 -12.02 -3.43
CA ARG A 31 14.36 -10.74 -3.09
C ARG A 31 15.16 -10.15 -4.25
N GLU A 32 15.87 -10.98 -5.01
CA GLU A 32 16.57 -10.53 -6.22
C GLU A 32 15.57 -10.10 -7.31
N ALA A 33 14.43 -10.79 -7.44
CA ALA A 33 13.34 -10.35 -8.31
C ALA A 33 12.75 -8.99 -7.87
N ILE A 34 12.54 -8.79 -6.56
CA ILE A 34 12.07 -7.53 -6.00
C ILE A 34 13.07 -6.39 -6.30
N LYS A 35 14.36 -6.62 -6.03
CA LYS A 35 15.44 -5.67 -6.30
C LYS A 35 15.55 -5.31 -7.78
N ALA A 36 15.35 -6.27 -8.68
CA ALA A 36 15.32 -6.02 -10.12
C ALA A 36 14.08 -5.23 -10.56
N SER A 37 12.93 -5.43 -9.89
CA SER A 37 11.65 -4.79 -10.20
C SER A 37 11.51 -3.35 -9.68
N VAL A 38 12.15 -3.01 -8.56
CA VAL A 38 12.06 -1.67 -7.93
C VAL A 38 13.33 -0.88 -8.17
N LYS A 39 13.47 -0.33 -9.39
CA LYS A 39 14.64 0.48 -9.79
C LYS A 39 14.60 1.92 -9.27
N SER A 40 13.43 2.54 -9.22
CA SER A 40 13.25 3.89 -8.69
C SER A 40 11.88 4.04 -8.02
N CYS A 41 11.87 4.76 -6.90
CA CYS A 41 10.64 5.24 -6.29
C CYS A 41 10.48 6.71 -6.65
N ALA A 42 9.29 7.11 -7.10
CA ALA A 42 9.03 8.49 -7.44
C ALA A 42 9.06 9.37 -6.19
N THR A 43 10.16 10.09 -5.96
CA THR A 43 10.36 10.92 -4.76
C THR A 43 9.31 12.03 -4.64
N GLY A 44 8.79 12.52 -5.76
CA GLY A 44 7.71 13.50 -5.78
C GLY A 44 6.38 12.97 -5.25
N LEU A 45 6.18 11.64 -5.19
CA LEU A 45 5.00 11.05 -4.54
C LEU A 45 5.06 11.19 -3.02
N GLU A 46 6.23 11.41 -2.40
CA GLU A 46 6.34 11.62 -0.96
C GLU A 46 5.44 12.79 -0.49
N ARG A 47 5.27 13.80 -1.34
CA ARG A 47 4.38 14.93 -1.04
C ARG A 47 2.90 14.59 -1.25
N LEU A 48 2.57 13.87 -2.33
CA LEU A 48 1.21 13.59 -2.79
C LEU A 48 0.57 12.37 -2.12
N LEU A 49 1.25 11.23 -2.20
CA LEU A 49 0.84 9.94 -1.65
C LEU A 49 2.03 9.35 -0.87
N PRO A 50 2.31 9.86 0.35
CA PRO A 50 3.47 9.43 1.11
C PRO A 50 3.46 7.92 1.40
N GLY A 51 2.27 7.33 1.57
CA GLY A 51 2.14 5.90 1.83
C GLY A 51 2.63 5.01 0.67
N ASP A 52 2.42 5.41 -0.58
CA ASP A 52 2.93 4.67 -1.75
C ASP A 52 4.44 4.86 -1.91
N TYR A 53 4.94 6.07 -1.65
CA TYR A 53 6.36 6.36 -1.65
C TYR A 53 7.12 5.51 -0.61
N TYR A 54 6.68 5.54 0.65
CA TYR A 54 7.33 4.77 1.72
C TYR A 54 7.17 3.26 1.51
N PHE A 55 6.05 2.80 0.94
CA PHE A 55 5.89 1.40 0.58
C PHE A 55 6.91 0.97 -0.48
N CYS A 56 7.06 1.74 -1.57
CA CYS A 56 8.09 1.50 -2.59
C CYS A 56 9.49 1.48 -1.98
N ALA A 57 9.80 2.47 -1.15
CA ALA A 57 11.11 2.57 -0.50
C ALA A 57 11.35 1.40 0.48
N GLY A 58 10.32 0.91 1.16
CA GLY A 58 10.37 -0.28 2.02
C GLY A 58 10.64 -1.55 1.23
N VAL A 59 9.95 -1.75 0.10
CA VAL A 59 10.17 -2.88 -0.81
C VAL A 59 11.60 -2.86 -1.38
N ARG A 60 12.11 -1.68 -1.77
CA ARG A 60 13.49 -1.52 -2.22
C ARG A 60 14.49 -1.92 -1.13
N ASP A 61 14.34 -1.38 0.07
CA ASP A 61 15.25 -1.65 1.19
C ASP A 61 15.18 -3.14 1.60
N TYR A 62 14.00 -3.76 1.49
CA TYR A 62 13.80 -5.20 1.68
C TYR A 62 14.55 -6.05 0.65
N GLY A 63 14.48 -5.68 -0.64
CA GLY A 63 15.25 -6.32 -1.71
C GLY A 63 16.78 -6.16 -1.53
N GLN A 64 17.21 -5.12 -0.82
CA GLN A 64 18.62 -4.87 -0.50
C GLN A 64 19.08 -5.47 0.83
N ARG A 65 18.29 -6.35 1.48
CA ARG A 65 18.61 -6.97 2.78
C ARG A 65 18.70 -5.98 3.95
N HIS A 66 18.13 -4.79 3.81
CA HIS A 66 18.07 -3.80 4.89
C HIS A 66 16.77 -3.93 5.67
N ASP A 67 16.56 -5.09 6.28
CA ASP A 67 15.25 -5.50 6.80
C ASP A 67 14.73 -4.58 7.93
N GLY A 68 15.63 -4.07 8.79
CA GLY A 68 15.26 -3.07 9.80
C GLY A 68 14.73 -1.76 9.20
N ARG A 69 15.41 -1.24 8.17
CA ARG A 69 14.96 -0.03 7.45
C ARG A 69 13.68 -0.29 6.66
N ALA A 70 13.53 -1.48 6.09
CA ALA A 70 12.31 -1.88 5.41
C ALA A 70 11.12 -1.86 6.37
N MET A 71 11.26 -2.43 7.57
CA MET A 71 10.21 -2.41 8.60
C MET A 71 9.84 -0.98 9.02
N GLU A 72 10.82 -0.09 9.20
CA GLU A 72 10.56 1.33 9.50
C GLU A 72 9.76 1.99 8.38
N ARG A 73 10.20 1.82 7.13
CA ARG A 73 9.49 2.39 5.97
C ARG A 73 8.08 1.81 5.78
N PHE A 74 7.87 0.53 6.07
CA PHE A 74 6.53 -0.04 6.05
C PHE A 74 5.65 0.53 7.17
N ARG A 75 6.19 0.83 8.34
CA ARG A 75 5.46 1.54 9.40
C ARG A 75 5.12 2.97 8.98
N ASP A 76 6.05 3.69 8.35
CA ASP A 76 5.78 5.01 7.79
C ASP A 76 4.69 4.96 6.72
N ALA A 77 4.74 3.97 5.83
CA ALA A 77 3.71 3.75 4.83
C ALA A 77 2.34 3.43 5.46
N ALA A 78 2.32 2.59 6.49
CA ALA A 78 1.12 2.26 7.24
C ALA A 78 0.57 3.48 8.00
N PHE A 79 1.43 4.38 8.49
CA PHE A 79 1.02 5.64 9.10
C PHE A 79 0.28 6.54 8.11
N TRP A 80 0.55 6.42 6.82
CA TRP A 80 -0.21 7.07 5.76
C TRP A 80 -1.37 6.22 5.23
N ALA A 81 -1.76 5.14 5.90
CA ALA A 81 -2.84 4.22 5.52
C ALA A 81 -2.58 3.40 4.25
N SER A 82 -1.31 3.07 3.97
CA SER A 82 -0.98 2.10 2.93
C SER A 82 -1.41 0.69 3.35
N LYS A 83 -2.51 0.21 2.77
CA LYS A 83 -2.99 -1.18 2.96
C LYS A 83 -1.98 -2.23 2.51
N PRO A 84 -1.27 -2.07 1.38
CA PRO A 84 -0.15 -2.94 1.03
C PRO A 84 0.93 -3.01 2.13
N ALA A 85 1.27 -1.89 2.77
CA ALA A 85 2.26 -1.88 3.85
C ALA A 85 1.76 -2.56 5.13
N GLN A 86 0.50 -2.32 5.51
CA GLN A 86 -0.15 -3.01 6.63
C GLN A 86 -0.19 -4.53 6.41
N TYR A 87 -0.47 -4.94 5.17
CA TYR A 87 -0.43 -6.35 4.77
C TYR A 87 0.96 -6.96 4.91
N VAL A 88 1.99 -6.30 4.36
CA VAL A 88 3.38 -6.79 4.44
C VAL A 88 3.86 -6.85 5.90
N LEU A 89 3.60 -5.82 6.71
CA LEU A 89 3.91 -5.86 8.14
C LEU A 89 3.22 -7.04 8.83
N GLY A 90 1.95 -7.28 8.52
CA GLY A 90 1.19 -8.40 9.05
C GLY A 90 1.82 -9.74 8.74
N LEU A 91 2.22 -9.97 7.49
CA LEU A 91 2.94 -11.18 7.10
C LEU A 91 4.29 -11.31 7.78
N MET A 92 5.07 -10.22 7.85
CA MET A 92 6.39 -10.24 8.49
C MET A 92 6.31 -10.64 9.96
N TYR A 93 5.34 -10.13 10.72
CA TYR A 93 5.14 -10.53 12.13
C TYR A 93 4.55 -11.94 12.27
N PHE A 94 3.68 -12.35 11.35
CA PHE A 94 2.99 -13.65 11.39
C PHE A 94 3.92 -14.82 11.04
N ASN A 95 4.74 -14.67 10.01
CA ASN A 95 5.72 -15.66 9.58
C ASN A 95 7.02 -15.57 10.40
N GLY A 96 7.33 -14.39 10.93
CA GLY A 96 8.60 -14.12 11.61
C GLY A 96 9.77 -13.93 10.65
N ASP A 97 9.50 -13.57 9.39
CA ASP A 97 10.50 -13.63 8.31
C ASP A 97 11.79 -12.87 8.67
N HIS A 98 11.75 -11.80 9.49
CA HIS A 98 12.94 -10.98 9.83
C HIS A 98 12.98 -10.45 11.27
N GLY A 99 12.57 -11.26 12.25
CA GLY A 99 12.63 -10.87 13.67
C GLY A 99 11.95 -11.85 14.63
N LYS A 100 11.65 -11.40 15.86
CA LYS A 100 10.87 -12.23 16.80
C LYS A 100 9.46 -12.39 16.27
N VAL A 101 9.07 -13.63 16.02
CA VAL A 101 7.69 -14.03 15.67
C VAL A 101 6.71 -13.41 16.67
N ASN A 102 5.73 -12.69 16.16
CA ASN A 102 4.60 -12.19 16.95
C ASN A 102 3.32 -12.36 16.13
N ARG A 103 2.82 -13.61 16.10
CA ARG A 103 1.62 -13.98 15.34
C ARG A 103 0.40 -13.13 15.68
N PRO A 104 0.09 -12.85 16.97
CA PRO A 104 -1.02 -11.97 17.32
C PRO A 104 -0.90 -10.56 16.74
N LEU A 105 0.29 -9.97 16.77
CA LEU A 105 0.54 -8.66 16.17
C LEU A 105 0.39 -8.70 14.64
N GLY A 106 0.84 -9.79 14.00
CA GLY A 106 0.67 -10.01 12.57
C GLY A 106 -0.81 -10.06 12.17
N VAL A 107 -1.63 -10.81 12.90
CA VAL A 107 -3.09 -10.87 12.70
C VAL A 107 -3.72 -9.48 12.87
N ALA A 108 -3.30 -8.70 13.86
CA ALA A 108 -3.80 -7.33 14.05
C ALA A 108 -3.48 -6.39 12.87
N TRP A 109 -2.28 -6.46 12.31
CA TRP A 109 -1.91 -5.70 11.11
C TRP A 109 -2.68 -6.15 9.86
N LEU A 110 -2.87 -7.46 9.69
CA LEU A 110 -3.69 -8.00 8.59
C LEU A 110 -5.15 -7.55 8.71
N ALA A 111 -5.69 -7.48 9.92
CA ALA A 111 -7.03 -6.95 10.17
C ALA A 111 -7.15 -5.48 9.75
N LEU A 112 -6.13 -4.66 9.99
CA LEU A 112 -6.09 -3.27 9.49
C LEU A 112 -6.04 -3.23 7.95
N ALA A 113 -5.25 -4.08 7.31
CA ALA A 113 -5.18 -4.16 5.86
C ALA A 113 -6.53 -4.55 5.22
N ALA A 114 -7.32 -5.37 5.92
CA ALA A 114 -8.63 -5.82 5.49
C ALA A 114 -9.76 -4.79 5.69
N GLU A 115 -9.52 -3.64 6.33
CA GLU A 115 -10.55 -2.61 6.60
C GLU A 115 -11.28 -2.09 5.34
N ARG A 116 -10.65 -2.18 4.17
CA ARG A 116 -11.23 -1.70 2.89
C ARG A 116 -11.91 -2.79 2.06
N HIS A 117 -12.07 -3.97 2.62
CA HIS A 117 -12.71 -5.11 1.95
C HIS A 117 -12.07 -5.49 0.61
N ASP A 118 -10.75 -5.30 0.47
CA ASP A 118 -10.03 -5.83 -0.68
C ASP A 118 -9.94 -7.37 -0.55
N PRO A 119 -10.44 -8.15 -1.51
CA PRO A 119 -10.44 -9.61 -1.43
C PRO A 119 -9.04 -10.20 -1.18
N LEU A 120 -7.99 -9.53 -1.64
CA LEU A 120 -6.60 -9.93 -1.44
C LEU A 120 -6.24 -9.91 0.05
N TYR A 121 -6.59 -8.83 0.76
CA TYR A 121 -6.24 -8.64 2.16
C TYR A 121 -7.19 -9.37 3.09
N GLU A 122 -8.49 -9.39 2.76
CA GLU A 122 -9.48 -10.13 3.55
C GLU A 122 -9.20 -11.62 3.59
N SER A 123 -8.89 -12.23 2.44
CA SER A 123 -8.60 -13.67 2.37
C SER A 123 -7.35 -14.04 3.17
N ALA A 124 -6.32 -13.19 3.14
CA ALA A 124 -5.11 -13.41 3.93
C ALA A 124 -5.33 -13.21 5.43
N PHE A 125 -6.09 -12.17 5.82
CA PHE A 125 -6.50 -11.96 7.20
C PHE A 125 -7.32 -13.15 7.72
N ALA A 126 -8.33 -13.59 6.97
CA ALA A 126 -9.17 -14.71 7.36
C ALA A 126 -8.34 -15.99 7.56
N ARG A 127 -7.40 -16.28 6.66
CA ARG A 127 -6.51 -17.43 6.77
C ARG A 127 -5.62 -17.36 8.02
N ALA A 128 -5.02 -16.21 8.29
CA ALA A 128 -4.19 -15.99 9.46
C ALA A 128 -5.00 -16.10 10.77
N TYR A 129 -6.20 -15.51 10.80
CA TYR A 129 -7.09 -15.56 11.95
C TYR A 129 -7.56 -16.99 12.25
N LEU A 130 -7.98 -17.74 11.22
CA LEU A 130 -8.40 -19.14 11.36
C LEU A 130 -7.25 -20.05 11.83
N ALA A 131 -6.02 -19.78 11.39
CA ALA A 131 -4.83 -20.50 11.81
C ALA A 131 -4.32 -20.15 13.22
N SER A 132 -4.84 -19.08 13.85
CA SER A 132 -4.46 -18.67 15.20
C SER A 132 -5.32 -19.30 16.29
N SER A 133 -4.72 -19.53 17.46
CA SER A 133 -5.42 -20.06 18.65
C SER A 133 -6.37 -19.02 19.26
N SER A 134 -7.25 -19.45 20.18
CA SER A 134 -8.12 -18.54 20.94
C SER A 134 -7.35 -17.45 21.69
N GLU A 135 -6.22 -17.81 22.29
CA GLU A 135 -5.37 -16.91 23.08
C GLU A 135 -4.67 -15.91 22.17
N GLU A 136 -4.14 -16.37 21.03
CA GLU A 136 -3.53 -15.50 20.03
C GLU A 136 -4.53 -14.49 19.46
N ARG A 137 -5.77 -14.92 19.21
CA ARG A 137 -6.85 -14.03 18.74
C ARG A 137 -7.20 -12.97 19.79
N ALA A 138 -7.28 -13.34 21.07
CA ALA A 138 -7.54 -12.37 22.13
C ALA A 138 -6.43 -11.31 22.26
N GLN A 139 -5.17 -11.73 22.09
CA GLN A 139 -4.03 -10.81 22.03
C GLN A 139 -4.04 -9.94 20.77
N ALA A 140 -4.38 -10.52 19.61
CA ALA A 140 -4.52 -9.80 18.36
C ALA A 140 -5.58 -8.70 18.46
N ASP A 141 -6.72 -8.97 19.10
CA ASP A 141 -7.76 -7.97 19.35
C ASP A 141 -7.25 -6.80 20.22
N ALA A 142 -6.41 -7.09 21.21
CA ALA A 142 -5.79 -6.05 22.05
C ALA A 142 -4.81 -5.19 21.26
N TYR A 143 -3.91 -5.80 20.47
CA TYR A 143 -3.00 -5.07 19.59
C TYR A 143 -3.76 -4.26 18.54
N TRP A 144 -4.79 -4.83 17.94
CA TRP A 144 -5.60 -4.17 16.94
C TRP A 144 -6.28 -2.92 17.51
N ARG A 145 -6.86 -3.00 18.71
CA ARG A 145 -7.45 -1.82 19.39
C ARG A 145 -6.45 -0.69 19.56
N ASP A 146 -5.19 -1.00 19.86
CA ASP A 146 -4.15 0.03 20.01
C ASP A 146 -3.68 0.58 18.66
N LEU A 147 -3.34 -0.30 17.71
CA LEU A 147 -2.90 0.09 16.37
C LEU A 147 -3.93 0.96 15.65
N ARG A 148 -5.22 0.69 15.83
CA ARG A 148 -6.30 1.48 15.21
C ARG A 148 -6.23 2.97 15.54
N LYS A 149 -5.75 3.33 16.73
CA LYS A 149 -5.66 4.74 17.15
C LYS A 149 -4.76 5.56 16.23
N GLN A 150 -3.78 4.93 15.59
CA GLN A 150 -2.80 5.60 14.75
C GLN A 150 -2.89 5.19 13.27
N TYR A 151 -3.19 3.91 12.99
CA TYR A 151 -3.04 3.28 11.68
C TYR A 151 -4.36 2.90 11.00
N ALA A 152 -5.50 2.95 11.71
CA ALA A 152 -6.78 2.68 11.08
C ALA A 152 -7.15 3.74 10.05
N ASP A 153 -7.92 3.35 9.04
CA ASP A 153 -8.40 4.24 7.99
C ASP A 153 -9.07 5.53 8.48
N PRO A 154 -9.94 5.51 9.52
CA PRO A 154 -10.53 6.74 10.05
C PRO A 154 -9.50 7.73 10.62
N VAL A 155 -8.25 7.32 10.89
CA VAL A 155 -7.20 8.22 11.40
C VAL A 155 -6.13 8.45 10.32
N ALA A 156 -5.42 7.39 9.94
CA ALA A 156 -4.35 7.43 8.96
C ALA A 156 -4.87 7.80 7.57
N GLY A 157 -6.04 7.28 7.20
CA GLY A 157 -6.68 7.55 5.92
C GLY A 157 -7.14 9.00 5.78
N ARG A 158 -7.74 9.57 6.82
CA ARG A 158 -8.07 11.01 6.86
C ARG A 158 -6.82 11.88 6.74
N ARG A 159 -5.76 11.55 7.47
CA ARG A 159 -4.46 12.25 7.38
C ARG A 159 -3.90 12.22 5.96
N ALA A 160 -3.85 11.05 5.33
CA ALA A 160 -3.37 10.91 3.95
C ALA A 160 -4.25 11.65 2.94
N ARG A 161 -5.58 11.56 3.09
CA ARG A 161 -6.53 12.23 2.20
C ARG A 161 -6.44 13.75 2.29
N GLN A 162 -6.30 14.31 3.49
CA GLN A 162 -6.11 15.76 3.67
C GLN A 162 -4.85 16.27 2.96
N ARG A 163 -3.74 15.55 3.11
CA ARG A 163 -2.49 15.87 2.42
C ARG A 163 -2.68 15.78 0.91
N TYR A 164 -3.20 14.66 0.40
CA TYR A 164 -3.46 14.45 -1.02
C TYR A 164 -4.31 15.57 -1.64
N LEU A 165 -5.45 15.90 -1.03
CA LEU A 165 -6.34 16.97 -1.51
C LEU A 165 -5.69 18.36 -1.44
N ALA A 166 -4.83 18.63 -0.46
CA ALA A 166 -4.07 19.87 -0.42
C ALA A 166 -3.11 20.00 -1.60
N GLU A 167 -2.39 18.93 -1.94
CA GLU A 167 -1.44 18.95 -3.05
C GLU A 167 -2.12 18.93 -4.42
N MET A 168 -3.21 18.18 -4.56
CA MET A 168 -3.99 18.12 -5.80
C MET A 168 -4.59 19.47 -6.18
N ARG A 169 -5.04 20.28 -5.21
CA ARG A 169 -5.55 21.64 -5.48
C ARG A 169 -4.54 22.52 -6.22
N MET A 170 -3.25 22.39 -5.91
CA MET A 170 -2.20 23.15 -6.60
C MET A 170 -2.02 22.69 -8.05
N ILE A 171 -2.19 21.39 -8.31
CA ILE A 171 -2.08 20.78 -9.65
C ILE A 171 -3.32 21.11 -10.48
N GLU A 172 -4.50 21.09 -9.88
CA GLU A 172 -5.75 21.51 -10.50
C GLU A 172 -5.71 22.99 -10.90
N ALA A 173 -5.21 23.86 -10.01
CA ALA A 173 -5.02 25.28 -10.33
C ALA A 173 -4.07 25.49 -11.52
N ALA A 174 -2.95 24.76 -11.57
CA ALA A 174 -2.05 24.78 -12.72
C ALA A 174 -2.70 24.22 -13.99
N THR A 175 -3.60 23.24 -13.85
CA THR A 175 -4.36 22.65 -14.95
C THR A 175 -5.39 23.61 -15.54
N ALA A 176 -6.07 24.38 -14.70
CA ALA A 176 -7.09 25.35 -15.12
C ALA A 176 -6.53 26.45 -16.05
N VAL A 177 -5.24 26.76 -15.92
CA VAL A 177 -4.55 27.76 -16.74
C VAL A 177 -3.70 27.15 -17.87
N GLY A 178 -3.79 25.84 -18.10
CA GLY A 178 -3.05 25.15 -19.16
C GLY A 178 -1.54 25.02 -18.91
N GLY A 179 -1.09 25.06 -17.66
CA GLY A 179 0.32 24.97 -17.29
C GLY A 179 0.92 23.56 -17.45
N SER A 180 2.19 23.40 -17.08
CA SER A 180 2.85 22.10 -16.92
C SER A 180 3.17 21.85 -15.45
N VAL A 181 3.19 20.58 -15.04
CA VAL A 181 3.50 20.18 -13.67
C VAL A 181 4.68 19.22 -13.68
N PHE A 182 5.67 19.53 -12.85
CA PHE A 182 6.87 18.73 -12.68
C PHE A 182 6.84 18.03 -11.32
N ILE A 183 6.91 16.70 -11.35
CA ILE A 183 6.96 15.89 -10.15
C ILE A 183 8.16 14.97 -10.24
N THR A 184 9.14 15.17 -9.36
CA THR A 184 10.39 14.41 -9.36
C THR A 184 10.12 12.91 -9.33
N GLY A 185 10.70 12.17 -10.28
CA GLY A 185 10.54 10.71 -10.38
C GLY A 185 9.21 10.22 -10.96
N LEU A 186 8.24 11.10 -11.24
CA LEU A 186 7.09 10.83 -12.11
C LEU A 186 7.22 11.51 -13.49
N SER A 187 7.93 12.64 -13.53
CA SER A 187 8.32 13.36 -14.74
C SER A 187 9.79 12.99 -15.05
N PRO A 188 10.08 12.25 -16.14
CA PRO A 188 11.45 11.92 -16.51
C PRO A 188 12.28 13.19 -16.75
N PRO A 189 13.56 13.24 -16.34
CA PRO A 189 14.47 14.34 -16.67
C PRO A 189 14.69 14.48 -18.17
N ASN A 190 14.65 13.34 -18.88
CA ASN A 190 14.87 13.24 -20.33
C ASN A 190 13.59 12.68 -20.95
N GLY A 191 12.68 13.56 -21.41
CA GLY A 191 11.76 13.37 -22.55
C GLY A 191 10.80 12.18 -22.66
N ASP A 192 11.00 11.08 -21.97
CA ASP A 192 10.42 9.80 -22.36
C ASP A 192 9.24 9.44 -21.45
N ALA A 193 8.19 10.27 -21.63
CA ALA A 193 6.75 10.05 -21.53
C ALA A 193 6.02 9.84 -20.18
N VAL A 194 4.95 10.66 -20.01
CA VAL A 194 3.57 10.13 -20.06
C VAL A 194 2.81 10.88 -21.17
N GLY A 195 2.56 10.20 -22.30
CA GLY A 195 1.85 10.74 -23.48
C GLY A 195 2.75 11.54 -24.44
N GLN A 196 3.47 10.86 -25.33
CA GLN A 196 4.44 11.47 -26.24
C GLN A 196 3.73 12.19 -27.41
N PHE A 197 3.93 13.51 -27.53
CA PHE A 197 3.65 14.28 -28.75
C PHE A 197 4.78 15.30 -28.98
N GLY A 198 5.51 15.15 -30.08
CA GLY A 198 6.58 16.07 -30.53
C GLY A 198 7.85 15.31 -30.91
N ALA A 199 8.24 15.39 -32.18
CA ALA A 199 9.23 14.56 -32.86
C ALA A 199 10.64 15.18 -32.88
N ASP A 200 10.97 16.03 -31.92
CA ASP A 200 12.10 16.96 -32.08
C ASP A 200 12.98 16.89 -30.82
N GLY A 201 14.14 16.24 -30.96
CA GLY A 201 15.07 15.90 -29.87
C GLY A 201 15.74 17.08 -29.15
N ASP A 202 14.95 17.91 -28.48
CA ASP A 202 15.44 19.00 -27.64
C ASP A 202 15.70 18.53 -26.21
N ALA A 203 16.99 18.38 -25.86
CA ALA A 203 17.48 18.02 -24.53
C ALA A 203 17.22 19.07 -23.43
N ASN A 204 16.57 20.20 -23.77
CA ASN A 204 16.24 21.29 -22.85
C ASN A 204 14.76 21.34 -22.43
N ARG A 205 13.93 20.40 -22.88
CA ARG A 205 12.59 20.23 -22.33
C ARG A 205 12.71 19.36 -21.08
N VAL A 206 12.70 19.99 -19.91
CA VAL A 206 12.35 19.26 -18.68
C VAL A 206 11.02 18.56 -19.01
N GLY A 207 11.00 17.23 -18.95
CA GLY A 207 9.89 16.39 -19.42
C GLY A 207 8.69 16.48 -18.50
N GLY A 208 8.01 17.62 -18.50
CA GLY A 208 6.78 17.84 -17.75
C GLY A 208 5.63 17.31 -18.57
N GLY A 209 4.92 16.30 -18.07
CA GLY A 209 3.62 15.97 -18.62
C GLY A 209 2.73 17.21 -18.57
N SER A 210 1.80 17.36 -19.52
CA SER A 210 0.78 18.40 -19.41
C SER A 210 0.11 18.29 -18.03
N SER A 211 -0.19 19.44 -17.42
CA SER A 211 -0.89 19.49 -16.14
C SER A 211 -2.15 18.62 -16.14
N PHE A 212 -2.88 18.57 -17.26
CA PHE A 212 -4.02 17.69 -17.47
C PHE A 212 -3.68 16.19 -17.36
N SER A 213 -2.64 15.73 -18.07
CA SER A 213 -2.22 14.32 -18.03
C SER A 213 -1.75 13.92 -16.64
N MET A 214 -1.02 14.80 -15.96
CA MET A 214 -0.57 14.59 -14.58
C MET A 214 -1.73 14.60 -13.59
N ASN A 215 -2.66 15.54 -13.72
CA ASN A 215 -3.86 15.58 -12.91
C ASN A 215 -4.65 14.29 -13.03
N LYS A 216 -4.87 13.78 -14.25
CA LYS A 216 -5.58 12.52 -14.50
C LYS A 216 -4.85 11.31 -13.90
N LEU A 217 -3.53 11.25 -14.05
CA LEU A 217 -2.70 10.18 -13.51
C LEU A 217 -2.79 10.14 -11.97
N LEU A 218 -2.64 11.29 -11.33
CA LEU A 218 -2.64 11.42 -9.86
C LEU A 218 -4.04 11.29 -9.26
N SER A 219 -5.08 11.73 -9.98
CA SER A 219 -6.49 11.48 -9.62
C SER A 219 -6.75 9.99 -9.55
N ARG A 220 -6.38 9.25 -10.62
CA ARG A 220 -6.52 7.79 -10.65
C ARG A 220 -5.71 7.09 -9.55
N ALA A 221 -4.48 7.55 -9.30
CA ALA A 221 -3.66 7.00 -8.23
C ALA A 221 -4.31 7.23 -6.85
N GLY A 222 -4.88 8.42 -6.61
CA GLY A 222 -5.65 8.71 -5.40
C GLY A 222 -6.89 7.83 -5.27
N ASP A 223 -7.68 7.69 -6.34
CA ASP A 223 -8.87 6.84 -6.36
C ASP A 223 -8.53 5.38 -6.03
N ASP A 224 -7.45 4.86 -6.63
CA ASP A 224 -6.96 3.51 -6.34
C ASP A 224 -6.44 3.41 -4.89
N TYR A 225 -5.72 4.43 -4.41
CA TYR A 225 -5.16 4.47 -3.07
C TYR A 225 -6.23 4.55 -1.99
N PHE A 226 -7.33 5.28 -2.20
CA PHE A 226 -8.41 5.46 -1.22
C PHE A 226 -9.61 4.55 -1.45
N ARG A 227 -9.55 3.64 -2.42
CA ARG A 227 -10.64 2.73 -2.76
C ARG A 227 -11.09 1.91 -1.55
N GLY A 228 -12.39 1.92 -1.25
CA GLY A 228 -12.99 1.16 -0.15
C GLY A 228 -12.82 1.80 1.23
N MET A 229 -12.26 3.01 1.32
CA MET A 229 -12.21 3.76 2.57
C MET A 229 -13.60 4.29 2.95
N VAL A 230 -14.09 3.93 4.13
CA VAL A 230 -15.37 4.43 4.66
C VAL A 230 -15.36 5.96 4.74
N GLY A 231 -16.37 6.62 4.16
CA GLY A 231 -16.44 8.08 4.03
C GLY A 231 -15.97 8.65 2.68
N THR A 232 -15.75 7.80 1.66
CA THR A 232 -15.59 8.25 0.26
C THR A 232 -16.95 8.64 -0.32
N VAL A 233 -17.33 9.89 -0.10
CA VAL A 233 -18.43 10.52 -0.83
C VAL A 233 -17.93 10.95 -2.21
N THR A 234 -18.36 10.26 -3.25
CA THR A 234 -18.29 10.74 -4.65
C THR A 234 -19.66 11.30 -5.08
N VAL A 235 -20.29 12.09 -4.21
CA VAL A 235 -21.71 12.53 -4.21
C VAL A 235 -22.66 11.50 -3.56
N GLY A 236 -23.09 11.79 -2.32
CA GLY A 236 -23.99 10.95 -1.50
C GLY A 236 -23.64 10.96 0.00
N GLU A 237 -24.64 10.91 0.88
CA GLU A 237 -24.50 11.04 2.35
C GLU A 237 -23.52 10.01 2.97
N VAL A 238 -22.76 10.44 3.97
CA VAL A 238 -21.74 9.64 4.67
C VAL A 238 -22.43 8.48 5.40
N GLN A 239 -22.17 7.24 4.97
CA GLN A 239 -22.62 6.07 5.70
C GLN A 239 -21.84 5.98 7.04
N PRO A 240 -22.54 5.96 8.19
CA PRO A 240 -21.89 5.80 9.48
C PRO A 240 -21.20 4.44 9.56
N ALA A 241 -20.00 4.45 10.14
CA ALA A 241 -19.17 3.28 10.34
C ALA A 241 -19.75 2.40 11.47
N ASP A 242 -20.66 1.49 11.13
CA ASP A 242 -21.06 0.45 12.06
C ASP A 242 -19.87 -0.48 12.33
N LEU A 243 -19.50 -0.52 13.62
CA LEU A 243 -18.36 -1.21 14.19
C LEU A 243 -18.56 -2.73 14.07
N VAL A 244 -17.99 -3.34 13.03
CA VAL A 244 -18.01 -4.80 12.89
C VAL A 244 -16.85 -5.39 13.72
N PRO A 245 -17.12 -6.21 14.75
CA PRO A 245 -16.08 -6.94 15.47
C PRO A 245 -15.35 -7.89 14.51
N ILE A 246 -14.05 -8.10 14.72
CA ILE A 246 -13.19 -8.94 13.87
C ILE A 246 -13.80 -10.32 13.59
N GLY A 247 -14.47 -10.93 14.57
CA GLY A 247 -15.14 -12.22 14.44
C GLY A 247 -16.27 -12.27 13.40
N GLN A 248 -16.92 -11.15 13.10
CA GLN A 248 -17.99 -11.07 12.10
C GLN A 248 -17.46 -10.94 10.66
N VAL A 249 -16.23 -10.43 10.49
CA VAL A 249 -15.55 -10.40 9.18
C VAL A 249 -15.16 -11.83 8.76
N ALA A 250 -14.65 -12.62 9.71
CA ALA A 250 -14.27 -14.01 9.47
C ALA A 250 -15.46 -14.93 9.15
N SER A 251 -16.66 -14.65 9.68
CA SER A 251 -17.87 -15.44 9.37
C SER A 251 -18.40 -15.19 7.96
N ARG A 252 -18.23 -13.98 7.40
CA ARG A 252 -18.70 -13.64 6.04
C ARG A 252 -17.94 -14.36 4.93
N VAL A 253 -16.65 -14.63 5.14
CA VAL A 253 -15.82 -15.42 4.21
C VAL A 253 -16.26 -16.90 4.19
N ARG A 254 -16.73 -17.42 5.33
CA ARG A 254 -17.17 -18.82 5.47
C ARG A 254 -18.48 -19.13 4.72
N THR A 255 -19.29 -18.11 4.44
CA THR A 255 -20.54 -18.23 3.66
C THR A 255 -20.37 -18.03 2.16
N ALA A 256 -19.17 -17.64 1.70
CA ALA A 256 -18.86 -17.43 0.28
C ALA A 256 -18.08 -18.59 -0.36
N GLN A 257 -17.88 -19.69 0.38
CA GLN A 257 -17.41 -20.99 -0.11
C GLN A 257 -18.61 -21.93 -0.28
#